data_AF-A0A8S3CBI9-F1
#
_entry.id   AF-A0A8S3CBI9-F1
#
_cell.length_a   1.000
_cell.length_b   1.000
_cell.length_c   1.000
_cell.angle_alpha   90.00
_cell.angle_beta   90.00
_cell.angle_gamma   90.00
#
_symmetry.space_group_name_H-M   'P 1'
#
loop_
_entity.id
_entity.type
_entity.pdbx_description
1 polymer ?
#
loop_
_entity_poly.entity_id
_entity_poly.type
_entity_poly.pdbx_seq_one_letter_code
_entity_poly.pdbx_strand_id
1 'polypeptide(L)'
;MPTSSIVATRKTRATSVLSHVTDGSNMFDELHSNLQSPTQFISIYNQYYQSVTARSIIVTILCNILTIENVDRKIQLFIIDCLISNRDNLSEIQFKQDLLPFIKQIFTTKDDDDDDNKDLLLSTIRLFVVLVEHRSTILSLTLAEWLSYLLNFLATNLSSTTYLVYGELIDDLISKIVKQFPPLSKDVIEILGRSSSLSFIISTNFLHQLKSWIQNSDDTRLAFFTIHLWESLACLLCRLIIRGHVKGNEILAVIEDAFIVQNYSIRSAAFTSWSSFMSYIHRLDDIDSQLLNSRLLKLFLTPFLSDSTSKSKSASIAKCRAWITLISMYPKNINDVILPFLSFAFGN
;
A
#
# COMPACT_ATOMS: atom_id res chain seq x y z
N MET A 1 28.30 -36.42 -81.59
CA MET A 1 27.47 -36.92 -80.47
C MET A 1 27.71 -36.04 -79.25
N PRO A 2 26.68 -35.77 -78.44
CA PRO A 2 26.25 -34.38 -78.19
C PRO A 2 26.20 -33.96 -76.70
N THR A 3 25.93 -32.65 -76.49
CA THR A 3 25.24 -31.99 -75.33
C THR A 3 25.94 -32.05 -73.95
N SER A 4 25.92 -31.04 -73.08
CA SER A 4 25.03 -29.88 -72.89
C SER A 4 25.69 -28.85 -71.95
N SER A 5 25.25 -27.60 -72.10
CA SER A 5 25.38 -26.45 -71.21
C SER A 5 24.97 -26.70 -69.75
N ILE A 6 25.46 -25.88 -68.81
CA ILE A 6 24.64 -25.00 -67.95
C ILE A 6 25.57 -24.04 -67.18
N VAL A 7 25.29 -22.75 -67.35
CA VAL A 7 25.79 -21.62 -66.57
C VAL A 7 25.21 -21.71 -65.15
N ALA A 8 26.04 -21.90 -64.15
CA ALA A 8 25.64 -21.81 -62.74
C ALA A 8 25.89 -20.39 -62.23
N THR A 9 24.80 -19.64 -62.13
CA THR A 9 24.70 -18.33 -61.47
C THR A 9 25.08 -18.45 -60.00
N ARG A 10 26.11 -17.69 -59.63
CA ARG A 10 26.60 -17.51 -58.26
C ARG A 10 25.55 -16.73 -57.44
N LYS A 11 24.70 -17.44 -56.70
CA LYS A 11 23.82 -16.83 -55.68
C LYS A 11 24.60 -16.66 -54.38
N THR A 12 24.96 -15.41 -54.10
CA THR A 12 25.36 -14.88 -52.81
C THR A 12 24.35 -15.30 -51.73
N ARG A 13 24.84 -16.02 -50.72
CA ARG A 13 24.11 -16.34 -49.50
C ARG A 13 24.03 -15.05 -48.67
N ALA A 14 23.01 -14.24 -48.94
CA ALA A 14 22.64 -13.16 -48.05
C ALA A 14 22.12 -13.78 -46.75
N THR A 15 22.86 -13.57 -45.67
CA THR A 15 22.35 -13.63 -44.31
C THR A 15 21.13 -12.73 -44.22
N SER A 16 19.94 -13.32 -44.31
CA SER A 16 18.69 -12.64 -43.95
C SER A 16 18.67 -12.51 -42.44
N VAL A 17 19.27 -11.43 -41.95
CA VAL A 17 18.88 -10.84 -40.67
C VAL A 17 17.40 -10.57 -40.80
N LEU A 18 16.59 -11.34 -40.06
CA LEU A 18 15.15 -11.16 -39.93
C LEU A 18 14.90 -9.71 -39.51
N SER A 19 14.58 -8.85 -40.47
CA SER A 19 13.88 -7.60 -40.24
C SER A 19 12.40 -7.96 -40.04
N HIS A 20 12.08 -8.69 -38.97
CA HIS A 20 10.69 -8.76 -38.53
C HIS A 20 10.38 -7.40 -37.91
N VAL A 21 9.65 -6.60 -38.67
CA VAL A 21 8.69 -5.67 -38.10
C VAL A 21 7.89 -6.51 -37.10
N THR A 22 8.14 -6.32 -35.81
CA THR A 22 7.47 -7.04 -34.72
C THR A 22 6.02 -6.60 -34.73
N ASP A 23 5.18 -7.31 -35.47
CA ASP A 23 3.74 -7.18 -35.40
C ASP A 23 3.32 -7.72 -34.03
N GLY A 24 2.75 -6.85 -33.19
CA GLY A 24 2.40 -7.19 -31.80
C GLY A 24 1.44 -8.38 -31.70
N SER A 25 0.66 -8.64 -32.75
CA SER A 25 -0.21 -9.81 -32.88
C SER A 25 0.58 -11.12 -32.87
N ASN A 26 1.62 -11.25 -33.70
CA ASN A 26 2.39 -12.50 -33.78
C ASN A 26 3.09 -12.81 -32.45
N MET A 27 3.59 -11.78 -31.76
CA MET A 27 4.23 -11.95 -30.45
C MET A 27 3.22 -12.39 -29.38
N PHE A 28 1.99 -11.89 -29.40
CA PHE A 28 0.94 -12.33 -28.49
C PHE A 28 0.61 -13.80 -28.71
N ASP A 29 0.40 -14.20 -29.96
CA ASP A 29 0.02 -15.57 -30.32
C ASP A 29 1.11 -16.60 -29.93
N GLU A 30 2.38 -16.25 -30.11
CA GLU A 30 3.51 -17.10 -29.71
C GLU A 30 3.63 -17.24 -28.19
N LEU A 31 3.47 -16.15 -27.43
CA LEU A 31 3.49 -16.22 -25.96
C LEU A 31 2.25 -16.94 -25.41
N HIS A 32 1.08 -16.67 -25.99
CA HIS A 32 -0.19 -17.27 -25.60
C HIS A 32 -0.20 -18.79 -25.81
N SER A 33 0.34 -19.27 -26.93
CA SER A 33 0.41 -20.71 -27.22
C SER A 33 1.33 -21.48 -26.25
N ASN A 34 2.17 -20.80 -25.48
CA ASN A 34 3.15 -21.39 -24.57
C ASN A 34 2.86 -21.13 -23.07
N LEU A 35 1.63 -20.73 -22.72
CA LEU A 35 1.23 -20.43 -21.32
C LEU A 35 1.25 -21.63 -20.36
N GLN A 36 1.46 -22.84 -20.86
CA GLN A 36 1.57 -24.07 -20.06
C GLN A 36 3.03 -24.53 -19.87
N SER A 37 3.99 -23.79 -20.42
CA SER A 37 5.40 -24.17 -20.43
C SER A 37 6.29 -22.98 -20.06
N PRO A 38 6.58 -22.78 -18.76
CA PRO A 38 7.32 -21.61 -18.28
C PRO A 38 8.68 -21.42 -18.95
N THR A 39 9.39 -22.51 -19.23
CA THR A 39 10.71 -22.48 -19.86
C THR A 39 10.63 -21.99 -21.31
N GLN A 40 9.64 -22.46 -22.08
CA GLN A 40 9.42 -22.01 -23.45
C GLN A 40 8.93 -20.57 -23.49
N PHE A 41 7.99 -20.20 -22.61
CA PHE A 41 7.50 -18.82 -22.47
C PHE A 41 8.65 -17.83 -22.24
N ILE A 42 9.51 -18.11 -21.25
CA ILE A 42 10.64 -17.24 -20.91
C ILE A 42 11.65 -17.17 -22.07
N SER A 43 11.90 -18.27 -22.77
CA SER A 43 12.78 -18.29 -23.95
C SER A 43 12.25 -17.38 -25.06
N ILE A 44 10.96 -17.46 -25.37
CA ILE A 44 10.31 -16.63 -26.40
C ILE A 44 10.35 -15.16 -25.99
N TYR A 45 9.99 -14.85 -24.73
CA TYR A 45 10.10 -13.49 -24.20
C TYR A 45 11.51 -12.90 -24.38
N ASN A 46 12.55 -13.65 -24.02
CA ASN A 46 13.93 -13.17 -24.09
C ASN A 46 14.39 -12.90 -25.53
N GLN A 47 13.83 -13.59 -26.53
CA GLN A 47 14.13 -13.30 -27.94
C GLN A 47 13.56 -11.95 -28.36
N TYR A 48 12.35 -11.61 -27.91
CA TYR A 48 11.72 -10.33 -28.24
C TYR A 48 12.26 -9.16 -27.39
N TYR A 49 12.60 -9.39 -26.12
CA TYR A 49 13.04 -8.34 -25.20
C TYR A 49 14.34 -7.64 -25.62
N GLN A 50 15.19 -8.31 -26.42
CA GLN A 50 16.42 -7.74 -26.95
C GLN A 50 16.19 -6.60 -27.95
N SER A 51 14.98 -6.46 -28.50
CA SER A 51 14.60 -5.36 -29.39
C SER A 51 14.06 -4.15 -28.59
N VAL A 52 14.85 -3.08 -28.49
CA VAL A 52 14.53 -1.88 -27.68
C VAL A 52 13.21 -1.21 -28.09
N THR A 53 12.83 -1.28 -29.37
CA THR A 53 11.58 -0.69 -29.90
C THR A 53 10.32 -1.44 -29.49
N ALA A 54 10.42 -2.63 -28.89
CA ALA A 54 9.26 -3.47 -28.55
C ALA A 54 8.83 -3.40 -27.08
N ARG A 55 9.52 -2.65 -26.20
CA ARG A 55 9.31 -2.75 -24.73
C ARG A 55 7.90 -2.37 -24.26
N SER A 56 7.29 -1.31 -24.80
CA SER A 56 5.91 -0.93 -24.46
C SER A 56 4.88 -1.93 -25.00
N ILE A 57 5.12 -2.47 -26.20
CA ILE A 57 4.29 -3.51 -26.82
C ILE A 57 4.37 -4.79 -25.97
N ILE A 58 5.56 -5.20 -25.57
CA ILE A 58 5.78 -6.35 -24.68
C ILE A 58 5.05 -6.15 -23.35
N VAL A 59 5.18 -4.99 -22.70
CA VAL A 59 4.46 -4.71 -21.44
C VAL A 59 2.94 -4.82 -21.64
N THR A 60 2.41 -4.33 -22.75
CA THR A 60 0.99 -4.49 -23.11
C THR A 60 0.60 -5.97 -23.17
N ILE A 61 1.36 -6.77 -23.91
CA ILE A 61 1.09 -8.20 -24.10
C ILE A 61 1.17 -8.96 -22.78
N LEU A 62 2.19 -8.68 -21.96
CA LEU A 62 2.33 -9.30 -20.65
C LEU A 62 1.14 -8.96 -19.74
N CYS A 63 0.66 -7.71 -19.74
CA CYS A 63 -0.53 -7.31 -18.99
C CYS A 63 -1.77 -8.09 -19.47
N ASN A 64 -1.97 -8.18 -20.78
CA ASN A 64 -3.08 -8.95 -21.36
C ASN A 64 -3.00 -10.43 -20.95
N ILE A 65 -1.81 -11.03 -20.93
CA ILE A 65 -1.63 -12.43 -20.53
C ILE A 65 -2.06 -12.65 -19.08
N LEU A 66 -1.80 -11.71 -18.17
CA LEU A 66 -2.24 -11.82 -16.77
C LEU A 66 -3.78 -11.87 -16.62
N THR A 67 -4.53 -11.40 -17.62
CA THR A 67 -6.01 -11.47 -17.60
C THR A 67 -6.57 -12.83 -18.01
N ILE A 68 -5.72 -13.72 -18.52
CA ILE A 68 -6.14 -15.06 -19.00
C ILE A 68 -6.32 -15.99 -17.80
N GLU A 69 -7.40 -16.76 -17.82
CA GLU A 69 -7.65 -17.79 -16.80
C GLU A 69 -6.64 -18.94 -16.89
N ASN A 70 -6.20 -19.46 -15.73
CA ASN A 70 -5.34 -20.65 -15.61
C ASN A 70 -3.93 -20.52 -16.25
N VAL A 71 -3.36 -19.32 -16.24
CA VAL A 71 -1.92 -19.14 -16.56
C VAL A 71 -1.07 -19.79 -15.47
N ASP A 72 0.00 -20.49 -15.88
CA ASP A 72 0.96 -21.08 -14.95
C ASP A 72 1.55 -20.02 -14.01
N ARG A 73 1.64 -20.34 -12.71
CA ARG A 73 2.07 -19.39 -11.68
C ARG A 73 3.50 -18.91 -11.85
N LYS A 74 4.41 -19.74 -12.35
CA LYS A 74 5.80 -19.33 -12.62
C LYS A 74 5.85 -18.32 -13.76
N ILE A 75 4.94 -18.42 -14.72
CA ILE A 75 4.77 -17.42 -15.77
C ILE A 75 4.22 -16.13 -15.18
N GLN A 76 3.20 -16.19 -14.31
CA GLN A 76 2.67 -15.00 -13.64
C GLN A 76 3.76 -14.27 -12.82
N LEU A 77 4.52 -15.00 -12.02
CA LEU A 77 5.66 -14.48 -11.26
C LEU A 77 6.69 -13.80 -12.17
N PHE A 78 7.10 -14.48 -13.24
CA PHE A 78 8.03 -13.94 -14.22
C PHE A 78 7.50 -12.65 -14.87
N ILE A 79 6.22 -12.62 -15.23
CA ILE A 79 5.59 -11.42 -15.78
C ILE A 79 5.67 -10.27 -14.79
N ILE A 80 5.36 -10.48 -13.51
CA ILE A 80 5.42 -9.44 -12.48
C ILE A 80 6.85 -8.90 -12.33
N ASP A 81 7.87 -9.76 -12.32
CA ASP A 81 9.27 -9.33 -12.28
C ASP A 81 9.66 -8.51 -13.53
N CYS A 82 9.14 -8.88 -14.70
CA CYS A 82 9.31 -8.12 -15.92
C CYS A 82 8.64 -6.74 -15.83
N LEU A 83 7.44 -6.65 -15.25
CA LEU A 83 6.72 -5.39 -15.05
C LEU A 83 7.45 -4.48 -14.05
N ILE A 84 8.02 -5.02 -12.97
CA ILE A 84 8.87 -4.28 -12.03
C ILE A 84 10.06 -3.66 -12.77
N SER A 85 10.74 -4.47 -13.59
CA SER A 85 11.94 -4.05 -14.34
C SER A 85 11.62 -3.04 -15.44
N ASN A 86 10.41 -3.08 -15.99
CA ASN A 86 9.97 -2.23 -17.10
C ASN A 86 8.87 -1.23 -16.72
N ARG A 87 8.77 -0.88 -15.43
CA ARG A 87 7.73 0.00 -14.85
C ARG A 87 7.48 1.29 -15.62
N ASP A 88 8.50 1.85 -16.26
CA ASP A 88 8.40 3.10 -17.00
C ASP A 88 7.55 2.99 -18.28
N ASN A 89 7.39 1.77 -18.80
CA ASN A 89 6.63 1.48 -20.01
C ASN A 89 5.17 1.08 -19.71
N LEU A 90 4.79 0.95 -18.44
CA LEU A 90 3.41 0.62 -18.04
C LEU A 90 2.53 1.87 -18.16
N SER A 91 1.51 1.82 -19.01
CA SER A 91 0.54 2.91 -19.15
C SER A 91 -0.58 2.82 -18.11
N GLU A 92 -1.24 3.95 -17.86
CA GLU A 92 -2.40 4.01 -16.95
C GLU A 92 -3.58 3.14 -17.45
N ILE A 93 -3.76 3.07 -18.77
CA ILE A 93 -4.82 2.26 -19.40
C ILE A 93 -4.58 0.77 -19.09
N GLN A 94 -3.38 0.27 -19.36
CA GLN A 94 -3.01 -1.13 -19.09
C GLN A 94 -3.09 -1.45 -17.59
N PHE A 95 -2.62 -0.53 -16.75
CA PHE A 95 -2.71 -0.71 -15.30
C PHE A 95 -4.17 -0.90 -14.87
N LYS A 96 -5.07 -0.04 -15.34
CA LYS A 96 -6.48 -0.04 -14.93
C LYS A 96 -7.27 -1.21 -15.53
N GLN A 97 -7.05 -1.55 -16.80
CA GLN A 97 -7.83 -2.54 -17.52
C GLN A 97 -7.37 -3.97 -17.28
N ASP A 98 -6.06 -4.18 -17.16
CA ASP A 98 -5.48 -5.53 -17.19
C ASP A 98 -4.88 -5.90 -15.83
N LEU A 99 -4.01 -5.03 -15.30
CA LEU A 99 -3.24 -5.34 -14.10
C LEU A 99 -4.08 -5.24 -12.82
N LEU A 100 -4.94 -4.23 -12.70
CA LEU A 100 -5.76 -4.02 -11.50
C LEU A 100 -6.75 -5.18 -11.24
N PRO A 101 -7.48 -5.71 -12.24
CA PRO A 101 -8.31 -6.91 -12.05
C PRO A 101 -7.51 -8.15 -11.63
N PHE A 102 -6.35 -8.38 -12.23
CA PHE A 102 -5.45 -9.48 -11.86
C PHE A 102 -5.02 -9.37 -10.40
N ILE A 103 -4.63 -8.17 -9.98
CA ILE A 103 -4.22 -7.91 -8.60
C ILE A 103 -5.37 -8.13 -7.62
N LYS A 104 -6.58 -7.69 -7.97
CA LYS A 104 -7.78 -7.94 -7.17
C LYS A 104 -8.01 -9.44 -6.98
N GLN A 105 -7.82 -10.24 -8.02
CA GLN A 105 -7.92 -11.69 -7.93
C GLN A 105 -6.90 -12.27 -6.94
N ILE A 106 -5.63 -11.84 -7.01
CA ILE A 106 -4.60 -12.28 -6.06
C ILE A 106 -4.99 -11.96 -4.61
N PHE A 107 -5.38 -10.72 -4.31
CA PHE A 107 -5.72 -10.31 -2.95
C PHE A 107 -7.00 -10.96 -2.39
N THR A 108 -7.84 -11.55 -3.24
CA THR A 108 -9.10 -12.20 -2.83
C THR A 108 -9.03 -13.72 -2.81
N THR A 109 -7.97 -14.31 -3.36
CA THR A 109 -7.75 -15.76 -3.36
C THR A 109 -7.27 -16.19 -1.96
N LYS A 110 -7.93 -17.19 -1.37
CA LYS A 110 -7.78 -17.61 0.04
C LYS A 110 -6.85 -18.82 0.27
N ASP A 111 -6.09 -19.22 -0.73
CA ASP A 111 -5.28 -20.44 -0.66
C ASP A 111 -3.92 -20.14 0.03
N ASP A 112 -3.95 -20.05 1.36
CA ASP A 112 -2.86 -19.61 2.24
C ASP A 112 -1.72 -20.64 2.43
N ASP A 113 -1.92 -21.90 2.06
CA ASP A 113 -0.95 -22.99 2.31
C ASP A 113 -0.07 -23.35 1.10
N ASP A 114 -0.26 -22.70 -0.05
CA ASP A 114 0.55 -22.94 -1.23
C ASP A 114 1.70 -21.92 -1.31
N ASP A 115 2.95 -22.40 -1.24
CA ASP A 115 4.12 -21.52 -1.27
C ASP A 115 4.21 -20.71 -2.58
N ASP A 116 3.73 -21.25 -3.70
CA ASP A 116 3.68 -20.52 -4.97
C ASP A 116 2.69 -19.33 -4.92
N ASN A 117 1.62 -19.41 -4.11
CA ASN A 117 0.69 -18.29 -3.91
C ASN A 117 1.30 -17.19 -3.06
N LYS A 118 2.08 -17.55 -2.03
CA LYS A 118 2.78 -16.58 -1.19
C LYS A 118 3.79 -15.78 -2.00
N ASP A 119 4.54 -16.46 -2.86
CA ASP A 119 5.50 -15.81 -3.75
C ASP A 119 4.81 -14.84 -4.72
N LEU A 120 3.68 -15.24 -5.31
CA LEU A 120 2.94 -14.38 -6.24
C LEU A 120 2.38 -13.13 -5.55
N LEU A 121 1.85 -13.30 -4.34
CA LEU A 121 1.41 -12.19 -3.50
C LEU A 121 2.57 -11.25 -3.16
N LEU A 122 3.71 -11.79 -2.71
CA LEU A 122 4.91 -11.00 -2.37
C LEU A 122 5.40 -10.19 -3.58
N SER A 123 5.51 -10.81 -4.75
CA SER A 123 5.90 -10.14 -5.99
C SER A 123 4.90 -9.06 -6.39
N THR A 124 3.61 -9.28 -6.16
CA THR A 124 2.57 -8.26 -6.40
C THR A 124 2.69 -7.07 -5.46
N ILE A 125 2.94 -7.30 -4.17
CA ILE A 125 3.19 -6.21 -3.21
C ILE A 125 4.48 -5.46 -3.58
N ARG A 126 5.55 -6.15 -4.02
CA ARG A 126 6.78 -5.51 -4.53
C ARG A 126 6.53 -4.64 -5.75
N LEU A 127 5.71 -5.10 -6.70
CA LEU A 127 5.29 -4.29 -7.84
C LEU A 127 4.62 -3.00 -7.36
N PHE A 128 3.75 -3.06 -6.36
CA PHE A 128 3.15 -1.86 -5.80
C PHE A 128 4.14 -0.91 -5.15
N VAL A 129 5.07 -1.43 -4.36
CA VAL A 129 6.14 -0.62 -3.75
C VAL A 129 6.87 0.18 -4.83
N VAL A 130 7.24 -0.49 -5.92
CA VAL A 130 7.94 0.10 -7.07
C VAL A 130 7.07 1.11 -7.81
N LEU A 131 5.78 0.82 -8.01
CA LEU A 131 4.84 1.74 -8.67
C LEU A 131 4.56 2.97 -7.82
N VAL A 132 4.39 2.85 -6.51
CA VAL A 132 4.23 3.99 -5.61
C VAL A 132 5.48 4.87 -5.63
N GLU A 133 6.67 4.26 -5.64
CA GLU A 133 7.93 4.99 -5.58
C GLU A 133 8.26 5.74 -6.88
N HIS A 134 7.99 5.11 -8.04
CA HIS A 134 8.46 5.62 -9.33
C HIS A 134 7.35 6.05 -10.29
N ARG A 135 6.10 5.62 -10.07
CA ARG A 135 4.96 5.81 -10.99
C ARG A 135 3.67 6.13 -10.24
N SER A 136 3.75 6.88 -9.14
CA SER A 136 2.61 7.20 -8.26
C SER A 136 1.42 7.82 -9.00
N THR A 137 1.66 8.53 -10.11
CA THR A 137 0.61 9.13 -10.95
C THR A 137 -0.37 8.09 -11.52
N ILE A 138 0.12 6.92 -11.93
CA ILE A 138 -0.72 5.81 -12.45
C ILE A 138 -1.69 5.32 -11.38
N LEU A 139 -1.25 5.33 -10.11
CA LEU A 139 -2.05 4.87 -9.00
C LEU A 139 -3.03 5.93 -8.51
N SER A 140 -2.87 7.20 -8.88
CA SER A 140 -3.65 8.30 -8.29
C SER A 140 -5.17 8.16 -8.49
N LEU A 141 -5.61 7.72 -9.67
CA LEU A 141 -7.03 7.54 -9.99
C LEU A 141 -7.61 6.22 -9.44
N THR A 142 -6.76 5.24 -9.14
CA THR A 142 -7.14 3.92 -8.62
C THR A 142 -6.75 3.74 -7.16
N LEU A 143 -6.20 4.77 -6.50
CA LEU A 143 -5.64 4.69 -5.15
C LEU A 143 -6.71 4.25 -4.15
N ALA A 144 -7.94 4.76 -4.35
CA ALA A 144 -9.09 4.43 -3.55
C ALA A 144 -9.56 2.98 -3.68
N GLU A 145 -9.28 2.32 -4.79
CA GLU A 145 -9.63 0.92 -5.00
C GLU A 145 -8.49 0.02 -4.53
N TRP A 146 -7.25 0.42 -4.84
CA TRP A 146 -6.06 -0.28 -4.38
C TRP A 146 -5.98 -0.37 -2.85
N LEU A 147 -6.18 0.76 -2.16
CA LEU A 147 -6.13 0.79 -0.69
C LEU A 147 -7.14 -0.19 -0.13
N SER A 148 -8.24 -0.47 -0.86
CA SER A 148 -9.37 -1.21 -0.33
C SER A 148 -9.07 -2.68 -0.34
N TYR A 149 -8.46 -3.14 -1.43
CA TYR A 149 -7.93 -4.49 -1.53
C TYR A 149 -6.80 -4.73 -0.53
N LEU A 150 -5.84 -3.80 -0.36
CA LEU A 150 -4.77 -4.01 0.62
C LEU A 150 -5.32 -4.08 2.05
N LEU A 151 -6.14 -3.11 2.49
CA LEU A 151 -6.64 -3.11 3.87
C LEU A 151 -7.58 -4.28 4.14
N ASN A 152 -8.37 -4.71 3.16
CA ASN A 152 -9.18 -5.92 3.29
C ASN A 152 -8.32 -7.18 3.41
N PHE A 153 -7.30 -7.31 2.56
CA PHE A 153 -6.33 -8.41 2.63
C PHE A 153 -5.67 -8.47 4.00
N LEU A 154 -5.24 -7.31 4.54
CA LEU A 154 -4.69 -7.21 5.88
C LEU A 154 -5.68 -7.65 6.96
N ALA A 155 -6.93 -7.21 6.87
CA ALA A 155 -7.96 -7.59 7.85
C ALA A 155 -8.27 -9.10 7.85
N THR A 156 -8.18 -9.76 6.70
CA THR A 156 -8.57 -11.16 6.54
C THR A 156 -7.43 -12.14 6.77
N ASN A 157 -6.22 -11.80 6.32
CA ASN A 157 -5.12 -12.77 6.17
C ASN A 157 -3.92 -12.46 7.07
N LEU A 158 -3.87 -11.27 7.69
CA LEU A 158 -2.78 -10.93 8.59
C LEU A 158 -2.93 -11.66 9.93
N SER A 159 -1.87 -12.38 10.27
CA SER A 159 -1.69 -13.11 11.51
C SER A 159 -0.23 -13.02 11.96
N SER A 160 0.07 -13.47 13.16
CA SER A 160 1.43 -13.49 13.72
C SER A 160 2.46 -14.24 12.85
N THR A 161 2.02 -15.28 12.14
CA THR A 161 2.86 -16.09 11.26
C THR A 161 3.00 -15.45 9.89
N THR A 162 1.91 -14.97 9.32
CA THR A 162 1.91 -14.36 7.99
C THR A 162 2.60 -12.99 7.99
N TYR A 163 2.59 -12.25 9.11
CA TYR A 163 3.38 -11.04 9.29
C TYR A 163 4.89 -11.27 9.14
N LEU A 164 5.42 -12.44 9.54
CA LEU A 164 6.85 -12.75 9.33
C LEU A 164 7.24 -12.85 7.86
N VAL A 165 6.27 -13.12 6.98
CA VAL A 165 6.51 -13.33 5.56
C VAL A 165 6.48 -12.01 4.80
N TYR A 166 5.50 -11.16 5.08
CA TYR A 166 5.25 -9.95 4.29
C TYR A 166 5.23 -8.64 5.09
N GLY A 167 5.40 -8.68 6.41
CA GLY A 167 5.24 -7.52 7.29
C GLY A 167 6.09 -6.32 6.90
N GLU A 168 7.40 -6.51 6.72
CA GLU A 168 8.34 -5.43 6.34
C GLU A 168 7.97 -4.79 4.99
N LEU A 169 7.51 -5.60 4.04
CA LEU A 169 7.14 -5.14 2.71
C LEU A 169 5.84 -4.31 2.75
N ILE A 170 4.90 -4.71 3.60
CA ILE A 170 3.67 -3.95 3.83
C ILE A 170 3.98 -2.64 4.54
N ASP A 171 4.86 -2.66 5.55
CA ASP A 171 5.31 -1.46 6.25
C ASP A 171 5.99 -0.46 5.29
N ASP A 172 6.88 -0.94 4.40
CA ASP A 172 7.51 -0.11 3.35
C ASP A 172 6.48 0.46 2.37
N LEU A 173 5.55 -0.38 1.89
CA LEU A 173 4.51 0.04 0.96
C LEU A 173 3.64 1.16 1.54
N ILE A 174 3.17 0.97 2.78
CA ILE A 174 2.30 1.93 3.45
C ILE A 174 3.05 3.23 3.73
N SER A 175 4.31 3.16 4.19
CA SER A 175 5.17 4.33 4.37
C SER A 175 5.34 5.13 3.08
N LYS A 176 5.60 4.45 1.95
CA LYS A 176 5.74 5.09 0.63
C LYS A 176 4.45 5.73 0.15
N ILE A 177 3.30 5.09 0.38
CA ILE A 177 1.99 5.65 0.04
C ILE A 177 1.74 6.94 0.82
N VAL A 178 2.01 6.91 2.11
CA VAL A 178 1.86 8.08 2.99
C VAL A 178 2.77 9.22 2.59
N LYS A 179 3.97 8.94 2.05
CA LYS A 179 4.89 9.94 1.55
C LYS A 179 4.45 10.55 0.22
N GLN A 180 3.85 9.75 -0.66
CA GLN A 180 3.54 10.15 -2.04
C GLN A 180 2.13 10.74 -2.22
N PHE A 181 1.16 10.36 -1.40
CA PHE A 181 -0.24 10.81 -1.50
C PHE A 181 -0.80 11.66 -0.33
N PRO A 182 -0.02 12.36 0.51
CA PRO A 182 -0.58 13.15 1.60
C PRO A 182 -0.91 14.60 1.18
N PRO A 183 -2.07 15.16 1.60
CA PRO A 183 -3.28 14.48 2.08
C PRO A 183 -4.13 13.92 0.93
N LEU A 184 -4.82 12.79 1.16
CA LEU A 184 -5.72 12.20 0.16
C LEU A 184 -6.77 13.22 -0.34
N SER A 185 -7.09 13.17 -1.63
CA SER A 185 -8.13 14.02 -2.21
C SER A 185 -9.50 13.76 -1.58
N LYS A 186 -10.39 14.76 -1.60
CA LYS A 186 -11.76 14.62 -1.06
C LYS A 186 -12.49 13.43 -1.70
N ASP A 187 -12.30 13.23 -3.00
CA ASP A 187 -12.98 12.17 -3.74
C ASP A 187 -12.50 10.79 -3.33
N VAL A 188 -11.18 10.61 -3.18
CA VAL A 188 -10.61 9.36 -2.65
C VAL A 188 -11.19 9.09 -1.26
N ILE A 189 -11.19 10.09 -0.38
CA ILE A 189 -11.71 9.98 0.97
C ILE A 189 -13.19 9.60 1.00
N GLU A 190 -14.01 10.20 0.15
CA GLU A 190 -15.43 9.86 0.04
C GLU A 190 -15.62 8.42 -0.46
N ILE A 191 -14.80 7.97 -1.42
CA ILE A 191 -14.81 6.57 -1.87
C ILE A 191 -14.42 5.63 -0.72
N LEU A 192 -13.37 5.95 0.06
CA LEU A 192 -12.97 5.11 1.20
C LEU A 192 -14.00 5.10 2.33
N GLY A 193 -14.78 6.18 2.47
CA GLY A 193 -15.75 6.38 3.53
C GLY A 193 -17.17 5.90 3.24
N ARG A 194 -17.53 5.65 1.97
CA ARG A 194 -18.87 5.21 1.57
C ARG A 194 -19.04 3.70 1.83
N SER A 195 -20.04 3.35 2.63
CA SER A 195 -20.31 1.99 3.11
C SER A 195 -21.32 1.19 2.25
N SER A 196 -21.68 1.67 1.07
CA SER A 196 -22.71 1.02 0.26
C SER A 196 -22.13 -0.08 -0.63
N SER A 197 -22.43 -1.33 -0.23
CA SER A 197 -22.37 -2.59 -0.98
C SER A 197 -20.98 -3.05 -1.49
N LEU A 198 -20.46 -4.08 -0.82
CA LEU A 198 -19.26 -4.89 -1.15
C LEU A 198 -17.95 -4.10 -1.36
N SER A 199 -17.09 -4.13 -0.33
CA SER A 199 -15.65 -3.84 -0.38
C SER A 199 -15.16 -2.38 -0.52
N PHE A 200 -15.33 -1.55 0.52
CA PHE A 200 -14.46 -0.38 0.69
C PHE A 200 -13.85 -0.25 2.11
N ILE A 201 -12.53 -0.51 2.14
CA ILE A 201 -11.38 0.01 2.92
C ILE A 201 -11.47 0.05 4.44
N ILE A 202 -12.12 1.06 5.00
CA ILE A 202 -12.33 1.15 6.44
C ILE A 202 -13.65 0.42 6.70
N SER A 203 -13.67 -0.81 6.19
CA SER A 203 -14.70 -1.74 6.57
C SER A 203 -14.66 -1.77 8.09
N THR A 204 -15.84 -1.82 8.70
CA THR A 204 -15.95 -2.10 10.13
C THR A 204 -15.04 -3.27 10.50
N ASN A 205 -14.81 -4.22 9.59
CA ASN A 205 -13.89 -5.35 9.74
C ASN A 205 -12.42 -4.93 9.93
N PHE A 206 -11.84 -4.05 9.11
CA PHE A 206 -10.44 -3.64 9.29
C PHE A 206 -10.23 -2.90 10.62
N LEU A 207 -11.11 -1.95 10.96
CA LEU A 207 -11.02 -1.26 12.25
C LEU A 207 -11.29 -2.19 13.44
N HIS A 208 -12.23 -3.14 13.29
CA HIS A 208 -12.50 -4.15 14.31
C HIS A 208 -11.29 -5.07 14.52
N GLN A 209 -10.60 -5.45 13.45
CA GLN A 209 -9.36 -6.22 13.55
C GLN A 209 -8.21 -5.40 14.13
N LEU A 210 -8.05 -4.14 13.73
CA LEU A 210 -7.08 -3.22 14.32
C LEU A 210 -7.29 -3.13 15.84
N LYS A 211 -8.54 -2.99 16.27
CA LYS A 211 -8.93 -2.99 17.69
C LYS A 211 -8.63 -4.33 18.37
N SER A 212 -8.94 -5.44 17.73
CA SER A 212 -8.61 -6.78 18.23
C SER A 212 -7.10 -6.97 18.43
N TRP A 213 -6.28 -6.55 17.47
CA TRP A 213 -4.81 -6.61 17.55
C TRP A 213 -4.25 -5.74 18.68
N ILE A 214 -4.83 -4.55 18.92
CA ILE A 214 -4.45 -3.69 20.05
C ILE A 214 -4.82 -4.31 21.40
N GLN A 215 -6.02 -4.89 21.50
CA GLN A 215 -6.54 -5.48 22.73
C GLN A 215 -5.84 -6.79 23.11
N ASN A 216 -5.45 -7.60 22.12
CA ASN A 216 -4.72 -8.85 22.30
C ASN A 216 -3.22 -8.60 22.50
N SER A 217 -2.87 -7.99 23.64
CA SER A 217 -1.52 -7.50 23.91
C SER A 217 -0.41 -8.57 24.00
N ASP A 218 -0.78 -9.84 23.97
CA ASP A 218 0.13 -10.99 23.96
C ASP A 218 0.78 -11.18 22.58
N ASP A 219 0.07 -10.82 21.51
CA ASP A 219 0.64 -10.78 20.15
C ASP A 219 1.35 -9.45 19.92
N THR A 220 2.56 -9.36 20.46
CA THR A 220 3.38 -8.14 20.34
C THR A 220 3.65 -7.73 18.90
N ARG A 221 3.68 -8.66 17.93
CA ARG A 221 3.98 -8.35 16.53
C ARG A 221 2.85 -7.61 15.86
N LEU A 222 1.63 -8.16 15.93
CA LEU A 222 0.45 -7.52 15.37
C LEU A 222 0.13 -6.21 16.10
N ALA A 223 0.37 -6.17 17.40
CA ALA A 223 0.27 -4.93 18.17
C ALA A 223 1.27 -3.86 17.67
N PHE A 224 2.54 -4.20 17.45
CA PHE A 224 3.52 -3.25 16.91
C PHE A 224 3.19 -2.81 15.49
N PHE A 225 2.83 -3.74 14.62
CA PHE A 225 2.36 -3.44 13.26
C PHE A 225 1.20 -2.44 13.28
N THR A 226 0.20 -2.68 14.11
CA THR A 226 -0.95 -1.78 14.28
C THR A 226 -0.53 -0.36 14.64
N ILE A 227 0.51 -0.21 15.45
CA ILE A 227 1.00 1.11 15.86
C ILE A 227 1.80 1.78 14.73
N HIS A 228 2.59 1.01 13.96
CA HIS A 228 3.26 1.52 12.76
C HIS A 228 2.26 1.98 11.70
N LEU A 229 1.15 1.26 11.55
CA LEU A 229 0.05 1.68 10.69
C LEU A 229 -0.61 2.97 11.14
N TRP A 230 -0.57 3.29 12.43
CA TRP A 230 -1.27 4.45 12.97
C TRP A 230 -0.85 5.74 12.28
N GLU A 231 0.43 6.07 12.27
CA GLU A 231 0.94 7.31 11.66
C GLU A 231 0.50 7.40 10.20
N SER A 232 0.57 6.27 9.51
CA SER A 232 0.17 6.13 8.12
C SER A 232 -1.33 6.35 7.90
N LEU A 233 -2.18 5.70 8.69
CA LEU A 233 -3.64 5.88 8.67
C LEU A 233 -4.01 7.31 9.04
N ALA A 234 -3.35 7.89 10.03
CA ALA A 234 -3.50 9.28 10.45
C ALA A 234 -3.19 10.26 9.32
N CYS A 235 -2.06 10.08 8.61
CA CYS A 235 -1.68 10.92 7.49
C CYS A 235 -2.67 10.82 6.32
N LEU A 236 -3.09 9.60 5.99
CA LEU A 236 -4.03 9.32 4.89
C LEU A 236 -5.44 9.85 5.20
N LEU A 237 -5.88 9.76 6.45
CA LEU A 237 -7.27 9.94 6.84
C LEU A 237 -7.51 11.18 7.72
N CYS A 238 -6.49 12.00 7.94
CA CYS A 238 -6.54 13.27 8.69
C CYS A 238 -7.75 14.13 8.34
N ARG A 239 -8.10 14.22 7.05
CA ARG A 239 -9.24 14.99 6.53
C ARG A 239 -10.60 14.45 6.99
N LEU A 240 -10.74 13.13 7.19
CA LEU A 240 -11.95 12.54 7.79
C LEU A 240 -12.13 13.01 9.24
N ILE A 241 -11.04 13.01 10.00
CA ILE A 241 -11.01 13.42 11.40
C ILE A 241 -11.26 14.94 11.53
N ILE A 242 -10.57 15.74 10.72
CA ILE A 242 -10.75 17.20 10.65
C ILE A 242 -12.17 17.59 10.23
N ARG A 243 -12.90 16.74 9.50
CA ARG A 243 -14.30 17.01 9.12
C ARG A 243 -15.32 16.42 10.09
N GLY A 244 -14.91 15.61 11.05
CA GLY A 244 -15.82 14.94 11.99
C GLY A 244 -16.66 13.86 11.31
N HIS A 245 -16.13 13.23 10.26
CA HIS A 245 -16.81 12.13 9.58
C HIS A 245 -16.94 10.93 10.51
N VAL A 246 -18.03 10.16 10.39
CA VAL A 246 -18.31 8.98 11.26
C VAL A 246 -17.12 8.02 11.31
N LYS A 247 -16.52 7.72 10.15
CA LYS A 247 -15.31 6.89 10.06
C LYS A 247 -14.08 7.50 10.72
N GLY A 248 -13.95 8.83 10.72
CA GLY A 248 -12.93 9.52 11.49
C GLY A 248 -13.08 9.25 12.99
N ASN A 249 -14.32 9.30 13.50
CA ASN A 249 -14.60 9.00 14.90
C ASN A 249 -14.37 7.52 15.25
N GLU A 250 -14.69 6.58 14.33
CA GLU A 250 -14.38 5.16 14.54
C GLU A 250 -12.86 4.91 14.66
N ILE A 251 -12.05 5.56 13.82
CA ILE A 251 -10.58 5.50 13.92
C ILE A 251 -10.11 6.05 15.28
N LEU A 252 -10.65 7.20 15.68
CA LEU A 252 -10.33 7.81 16.97
C LEU A 252 -10.69 6.90 18.15
N ALA A 253 -11.80 6.16 18.08
CA ALA A 253 -12.18 5.20 19.12
C ALA A 253 -11.18 4.02 19.22
N VAL A 254 -10.68 3.52 18.10
CA VAL A 254 -9.62 2.47 18.10
C VAL A 254 -8.31 3.03 18.68
N ILE A 255 -8.00 4.28 18.37
CA ILE A 255 -6.86 5.03 18.91
C ILE A 255 -6.97 5.19 20.43
N GLU A 256 -8.16 5.53 20.94
CA GLU A 256 -8.42 5.68 22.37
C GLU A 256 -8.13 4.38 23.14
N ASP A 257 -8.54 3.23 22.59
CA ASP A 257 -8.27 1.93 23.20
C ASP A 257 -6.76 1.69 23.40
N ALA A 258 -5.93 2.11 22.45
CA ALA A 258 -4.47 1.91 22.49
C ALA A 258 -3.78 2.68 23.63
N PHE A 259 -4.34 3.82 24.09
CA PHE A 259 -3.78 4.57 25.21
C PHE A 259 -4.04 3.91 26.57
N ILE A 260 -5.06 3.05 26.66
CA ILE A 260 -5.49 2.42 27.92
C ILE A 260 -5.12 0.94 28.03
N VAL A 261 -4.57 0.31 26.99
CA VAL A 261 -4.13 -1.10 27.05
C VAL A 261 -3.07 -1.32 28.11
N GLN A 262 -2.99 -2.53 28.67
CA GLN A 262 -2.04 -2.86 29.73
C GLN A 262 -0.58 -2.80 29.26
N ASN A 263 -0.31 -3.20 28.02
CA ASN A 263 1.03 -3.25 27.44
C ASN A 263 1.59 -1.84 27.23
N TYR A 264 2.69 -1.54 27.95
CA TYR A 264 3.28 -0.22 27.97
C TYR A 264 3.98 0.16 26.66
N SER A 265 4.47 -0.81 25.90
CA SER A 265 5.11 -0.56 24.59
C SER A 265 4.07 -0.05 23.60
N ILE A 266 2.87 -0.63 23.64
CA ILE A 266 1.74 -0.18 22.82
C ILE A 266 1.37 1.26 23.18
N ARG A 267 1.17 1.55 24.48
CA ARG A 267 0.87 2.91 24.94
C ARG A 267 1.95 3.93 24.56
N SER A 268 3.22 3.57 24.73
CA SER A 268 4.35 4.46 24.41
C SER A 268 4.39 4.82 22.92
N ALA A 269 4.20 3.83 22.06
CA ALA A 269 4.20 4.06 20.63
C ALA A 269 2.89 4.77 20.18
N ALA A 270 1.73 4.50 20.80
CA ALA A 270 0.51 5.28 20.60
C ALA A 270 0.70 6.79 20.87
N PHE A 271 1.33 7.16 22.00
CA PHE A 271 1.65 8.57 22.28
C PHE A 271 2.64 9.17 21.27
N THR A 272 3.59 8.37 20.78
CA THR A 272 4.54 8.80 19.74
C THR A 272 3.82 9.10 18.43
N SER A 273 2.97 8.18 17.96
CA SER A 273 2.14 8.37 16.76
C SER A 273 1.16 9.54 16.92
N TRP A 274 0.64 9.77 18.13
CA TRP A 274 -0.21 10.94 18.41
C TRP A 274 0.53 12.27 18.26
N SER A 275 1.79 12.34 18.70
CA SER A 275 2.64 13.53 18.51
C SER A 275 2.84 13.84 17.02
N SER A 276 3.16 12.83 16.21
CA SER A 276 3.24 12.97 14.74
C SER A 276 1.92 13.44 14.14
N PHE A 277 0.80 12.85 14.58
CA PHE A 277 -0.54 13.19 14.11
C PHE A 277 -0.92 14.65 14.38
N MET A 278 -0.72 15.13 15.61
CA MET A 278 -0.96 16.53 15.97
C MET A 278 -0.12 17.46 15.10
N SER A 279 1.16 17.13 14.91
CA SER A 279 2.09 17.92 14.09
C SER A 279 1.68 17.98 12.64
N TYR A 280 1.22 16.85 12.09
CA TYR A 280 0.78 16.77 10.71
C TYR A 280 -0.51 17.56 10.50
N ILE A 281 -1.55 17.36 11.33
CA ILE A 281 -2.81 18.11 11.20
C ILE A 281 -2.58 19.61 11.34
N HIS A 282 -1.74 20.03 12.29
CA HIS A 282 -1.47 21.45 12.51
C HIS A 282 -0.77 22.12 11.32
N ARG A 283 0.00 21.36 10.52
CA ARG A 283 0.68 21.85 9.29
C ARG A 283 -0.21 21.85 8.05
N LEU A 284 -1.42 21.30 8.11
CA LEU A 284 -2.37 21.40 7.00
C LEU A 284 -2.95 22.83 7.03
N ASP A 285 -2.21 23.78 6.44
CA ASP A 285 -2.35 25.25 6.45
C ASP A 285 -3.74 25.83 6.04
N ASP A 286 -4.75 25.00 5.74
CA ASP A 286 -6.07 25.42 5.25
C ASP A 286 -7.16 25.55 6.33
N ILE A 287 -6.81 25.45 7.61
CA ILE A 287 -7.80 25.45 8.71
C ILE A 287 -7.94 26.86 9.31
N ASP A 288 -8.51 27.76 8.53
CA ASP A 288 -8.60 29.19 8.83
C ASP A 288 -9.81 29.57 9.72
N SER A 289 -10.20 28.71 10.67
CA SER A 289 -11.31 29.03 11.58
C SER A 289 -10.97 28.72 13.05
N GLN A 290 -11.11 29.74 13.90
CA GLN A 290 -10.96 29.64 15.36
C GLN A 290 -11.86 28.53 15.97
N LEU A 291 -13.01 28.26 15.33
CA LEU A 291 -13.95 27.22 15.77
C LEU A 291 -13.40 25.80 15.52
N LEU A 292 -12.71 25.58 14.40
CA LEU A 292 -12.08 24.29 14.12
C LEU A 292 -10.83 24.10 14.99
N ASN A 293 -10.16 25.19 15.35
CA ASN A 293 -9.01 25.18 16.26
C ASN A 293 -9.39 24.74 17.69
N SER A 294 -10.53 25.19 18.23
CA SER A 294 -11.01 24.73 19.55
C SER A 294 -11.52 23.29 19.55
N ARG A 295 -12.10 22.82 18.44
CA ARG A 295 -12.51 21.42 18.27
C ARG A 295 -11.31 20.47 18.18
N LEU A 296 -10.29 20.85 17.42
CA LEU A 296 -9.04 20.10 17.32
C LEU A 296 -8.31 20.05 18.66
N LEU A 297 -8.28 21.15 19.41
CA LEU A 297 -7.70 21.16 20.75
C LEU A 297 -8.36 20.12 21.67
N LYS A 298 -9.70 20.08 21.72
CA LYS A 298 -10.43 19.07 22.52
C LYS A 298 -10.07 17.65 22.09
N LEU A 299 -9.99 17.41 20.78
CA LEU A 299 -9.58 16.12 20.24
C LEU A 299 -8.16 15.75 20.68
N PHE A 300 -7.21 16.68 20.56
CA PHE A 300 -5.81 16.46 20.93
C PHE A 300 -5.59 16.22 22.41
N LEU A 301 -6.46 16.78 23.26
CA LEU A 301 -6.42 16.60 24.71
C LEU A 301 -6.93 15.23 25.17
N THR A 302 -7.80 14.56 24.40
CA THR A 302 -8.43 13.28 24.78
C THR A 302 -7.49 12.25 25.41
N PRO A 303 -6.34 11.88 24.80
CA PRO A 303 -5.48 10.85 25.37
C PRO A 303 -4.74 11.27 26.63
N PHE A 304 -4.61 12.57 26.87
CA PHE A 304 -3.91 13.11 28.03
C PHE A 304 -4.76 13.07 29.30
N LEU A 305 -6.08 13.25 29.14
CA LEU A 305 -7.07 13.30 30.20
C LEU A 305 -7.51 11.92 30.72
N SER A 306 -7.15 10.84 30.03
CA SER A 306 -7.42 9.49 30.53
C SER A 306 -6.52 9.19 31.74
N ASP A 307 -7.15 8.90 32.89
CA ASP A 307 -6.51 8.55 34.18
C ASP A 307 -5.84 7.15 34.17
N SER A 308 -5.46 6.65 32.99
CA SER A 308 -4.72 5.41 32.82
C SER A 308 -3.27 5.59 33.30
N THR A 309 -3.11 5.68 34.61
CA THR A 309 -1.85 5.85 35.32
C THR A 309 -0.97 4.61 35.13
N SER A 310 -0.21 4.57 34.04
CA SER A 310 0.79 3.52 33.85
C SER A 310 2.08 3.89 34.58
N LYS A 311 2.52 3.02 35.49
CA LYS A 311 3.81 3.09 36.21
C LYS A 311 5.06 2.91 35.30
N SER A 312 4.90 3.00 33.98
CA SER A 312 5.99 2.73 33.03
C SER A 312 6.70 4.00 32.59
N LYS A 313 8.00 4.06 32.81
CA LYS A 313 8.88 5.17 32.42
C LYS A 313 8.79 5.49 30.92
N SER A 314 8.74 4.49 30.03
CA SER A 314 8.75 4.70 28.57
C SER A 314 7.44 5.32 28.08
N ALA A 315 6.30 4.86 28.59
CA ALA A 315 4.99 5.44 28.27
C ALA A 315 4.86 6.87 28.80
N SER A 316 5.33 7.14 30.03
CA SER A 316 5.33 8.50 30.59
C SER A 316 6.22 9.47 29.80
N ILE A 317 7.40 9.03 29.33
CA ILE A 317 8.28 9.85 28.48
C ILE A 317 7.60 10.16 27.14
N ALA A 318 6.97 9.17 26.50
CA ALA A 318 6.25 9.39 25.24
C ALA A 318 5.06 10.33 25.42
N LYS A 319 4.26 10.15 26.49
CA LYS A 319 3.17 11.06 26.87
C LYS A 319 3.69 12.49 27.08
N CYS A 320 4.81 12.65 27.80
CA CYS A 320 5.45 13.94 28.00
C CYS A 320 5.87 14.61 26.68
N ARG A 321 6.51 13.85 25.76
CA ARG A 321 6.87 14.36 24.43
C ARG A 321 5.66 14.82 23.62
N ALA A 322 4.61 14.01 23.59
CA ALA A 322 3.36 14.39 22.92
C ALA A 322 2.74 15.65 23.54
N TRP A 323 2.85 15.82 24.86
CA TRP A 323 2.38 17.03 25.54
C TRP A 323 3.18 18.28 25.14
N ILE A 324 4.51 18.16 25.09
CA ILE A 324 5.39 19.25 24.64
C ILE A 324 5.03 19.69 23.21
N THR A 325 4.76 18.72 22.34
CA THR A 325 4.24 18.98 20.98
C THR A 325 2.94 19.78 21.03
N LEU A 326 1.97 19.38 21.87
CA LEU A 326 0.70 20.10 22.01
C LEU A 326 0.89 21.53 22.55
N ILE A 327 1.75 21.72 23.55
CA ILE A 327 2.09 23.06 24.09
C ILE A 327 2.68 23.96 23.00
N SER A 328 3.56 23.41 22.16
CA SER A 328 4.17 24.18 21.08
C SER A 328 3.15 24.67 20.04
N MET A 329 2.05 23.94 19.84
CA MET A 329 0.97 24.30 18.92
C MET A 329 -0.05 25.25 19.57
N TYR A 330 -0.27 25.11 20.88
CA TYR A 330 -1.26 25.87 21.64
C TYR A 330 -0.64 26.62 22.84
N PRO A 331 0.38 27.46 22.62
CA PRO A 331 1.14 28.06 23.72
C PRO A 331 0.34 29.07 24.55
N LYS A 332 -0.80 29.56 24.02
CA LYS A 332 -1.69 30.52 24.71
C LYS A 332 -2.76 29.84 25.57
N ASN A 333 -2.96 28.53 25.43
CA ASN A 333 -4.00 27.78 26.15
C ASN A 333 -3.51 27.32 27.52
N ILE A 334 -3.25 28.29 28.41
CA ILE A 334 -2.68 28.04 29.74
C ILE A 334 -3.53 27.05 30.54
N ASN A 335 -4.83 27.31 30.65
CA ASN A 335 -5.72 26.52 31.51
C ASN A 335 -6.01 25.11 30.95
N ASP A 336 -6.09 24.98 29.63
CA ASP A 336 -6.49 23.72 28.99
C ASP A 336 -5.30 22.81 28.68
N VAL A 337 -4.09 23.36 28.51
CA VAL A 337 -2.91 22.60 28.05
C VAL A 337 -1.75 22.67 29.04
N ILE A 338 -1.38 23.87 29.50
CA ILE A 338 -0.16 24.08 30.30
C ILE A 338 -0.38 23.67 31.75
N LEU A 339 -1.46 24.08 32.40
CA LEU A 339 -1.73 23.69 33.79
C LEU A 339 -1.89 22.17 33.93
N PRO A 340 -2.66 21.47 33.08
CA PRO A 340 -2.78 20.02 33.19
C PRO A 340 -1.45 19.29 32.89
N PHE A 341 -0.59 19.85 32.03
CA PHE A 341 0.78 19.35 31.84
C PHE A 341 1.61 19.43 33.13
N LEU A 342 1.58 20.58 33.80
CA LEU A 342 2.36 20.80 35.02
C LEU A 342 1.90 19.86 36.13
N SER A 343 0.58 19.69 36.32
CA SER A 343 0.02 18.67 37.22
C SER A 343 0.51 17.26 36.88
N PHE A 344 0.52 16.91 35.59
CA PHE A 344 1.05 15.61 35.15
C PHE A 344 2.55 15.45 35.44
N ALA A 345 3.36 16.48 35.18
CA ALA A 345 4.82 16.42 35.27
C ALA A 345 5.34 16.48 36.71
N PHE A 346 4.67 17.25 37.57
CA PHE A 346 5.15 17.57 38.92
C PHE A 346 4.23 17.08 40.05
N GLY A 347 3.04 16.55 39.71
CA GLY A 347 1.98 16.30 40.68
C GLY A 347 1.11 17.53 40.90
N ASN A 348 -0.06 17.32 41.50
CA ASN A 348 -0.99 18.40 41.85
C ASN A 348 -0.44 19.32 42.94
#